data_AF-A0A2S0LIV7-F1
#
_entry.id   AF-A0A2S0LIV7-F1
#
_cell.length_a   1.000
_cell.length_b   1.000
_cell.length_c   1.000
_cell.angle_alpha   90.00
_cell.angle_beta   90.00
_cell.angle_gamma   90.00
#
_symmetry.space_group_name_H-M   'P 1'
#
loop_
_entity.id
_entity.type
_entity.pdbx_description
1 polymer ?
#
loop_
_entity_poly.entity_id
_entity_poly.type
_entity_poly.pdbx_seq_one_letter_code
_entity_poly.pdbx_strand_id
1 'polypeptide(L)'
;MKIETINKYIFYSLIVIFFILPEPLQKIFRIGLGVFFLYYAYTLIYNRKISFYNIVKIHLLIIAILLVILKGGYQTSIINILLCVFGVFVIKDSTIYNYKDERIFKYLYYLSIFSMILQLLFFRSQDGRPNLSYEINLSGAYLFLFFLLSVITKKRIGELFVIAASFLLLSRLLIFAIALYYVFILIRNIIPKTIFKISFKYVYSLLVVVFFIFNFWFLLNVTIESAYKSDTSRVTELNDGSNKLRFLINSKVIMGLFIEKDEKFKFGYGQVSKGLSEEYSSKYTLMPHNELLDSVVEFGYVFTIICFIFVFPIYNTFFNRKGVAILMPLFLYSLILWVRFFIIPSFEMIFILYLLKINSLKDEKNSIFSSQHTFWRWRRKSCSQLI
;
A
#
# COMPACT_ATOMS: atom_id res chain seq x y z
N MET A 1 -23.08 19.38 -6.04
CA MET A 1 -22.89 18.16 -5.22
C MET A 1 -21.98 18.48 -4.04
N LYS A 2 -22.27 18.02 -2.82
CA LYS A 2 -21.38 18.28 -1.65
C LYS A 2 -20.08 17.47 -1.80
N ILE A 3 -18.96 18.06 -1.39
CA ILE A 3 -17.60 17.47 -1.42
C ILE A 3 -17.56 16.07 -0.77
N GLU A 4 -18.23 15.90 0.36
CA GLU A 4 -18.35 14.62 1.08
C GLU A 4 -18.96 13.52 0.21
N THR A 5 -20.00 13.85 -0.55
CA THR A 5 -20.67 12.92 -1.46
C THR A 5 -19.71 12.41 -2.52
N ILE A 6 -18.84 13.28 -3.03
CA ILE A 6 -17.84 12.94 -4.05
C ILE A 6 -16.81 11.95 -3.50
N ASN A 7 -16.25 12.25 -2.32
CA ASN A 7 -15.31 11.38 -1.64
C ASN A 7 -15.89 10.02 -1.28
N LYS A 8 -17.19 9.97 -0.96
CA LYS A 8 -17.93 8.71 -0.76
C LYS A 8 -17.90 7.85 -2.02
N TYR A 9 -18.27 8.40 -3.16
CA TYR A 9 -18.29 7.65 -4.41
C TYR A 9 -16.89 7.23 -4.87
N ILE A 10 -15.88 8.08 -4.68
CA ILE A 10 -14.49 7.71 -4.95
C ILE A 10 -14.08 6.49 -4.13
N PHE A 11 -14.36 6.50 -2.82
CA PHE A 11 -14.04 5.37 -1.95
C PHE A 11 -14.76 4.08 -2.38
N TYR A 12 -16.03 4.17 -2.76
CA TYR A 12 -16.80 3.03 -3.27
C TYR A 12 -16.28 2.53 -4.62
N SER A 13 -15.87 3.43 -5.52
CA SER A 13 -15.22 3.06 -6.77
C SER A 13 -13.91 2.32 -6.54
N LEU A 14 -13.10 2.73 -5.55
CA LEU A 14 -11.88 2.00 -5.18
C LEU A 14 -12.18 0.59 -4.66
N ILE A 15 -13.25 0.41 -3.86
CA ILE A 15 -13.72 -0.92 -3.43
C ILE A 15 -14.07 -1.78 -4.64
N VAL A 16 -14.83 -1.23 -5.59
CA VAL A 16 -15.21 -1.94 -6.82
C VAL A 16 -13.98 -2.34 -7.63
N ILE A 17 -13.05 -1.41 -7.85
CA ILE A 17 -11.84 -1.63 -8.65
C ILE A 17 -10.95 -2.70 -8.01
N PHE A 18 -10.69 -2.64 -6.71
CA PHE A 18 -9.71 -3.52 -6.08
C PHE A 18 -10.26 -4.88 -5.67
N PHE A 19 -11.55 -4.96 -5.34
CA PHE A 19 -12.08 -6.14 -4.67
C PHE A 19 -13.19 -6.84 -5.46
N ILE A 20 -13.79 -6.17 -6.45
CA ILE A 20 -14.90 -6.73 -7.22
C ILE A 20 -14.49 -7.03 -8.66
N LEU A 21 -13.78 -6.13 -9.32
CA LEU A 21 -13.40 -6.32 -10.72
C LEU A 21 -12.11 -7.14 -10.84
N PRO A 22 -12.00 -8.07 -11.81
CA PRO A 22 -10.72 -8.68 -12.15
C PRO A 22 -9.79 -7.67 -12.87
N GLU A 23 -8.48 -7.89 -12.78
CA GLU A 23 -7.41 -7.00 -13.27
C GLU A 23 -7.63 -6.50 -14.71
N PRO A 24 -7.99 -7.36 -15.69
CA PRO A 24 -8.15 -6.92 -17.08
C PRO A 24 -9.23 -5.84 -17.25
N LEU A 25 -10.27 -5.86 -16.40
CA LEU A 25 -11.37 -4.91 -16.48
C LEU A 25 -11.06 -3.58 -15.77
N GLN A 26 -10.10 -3.56 -14.84
CA GLN A 26 -9.87 -2.40 -13.98
C GLN A 26 -9.32 -1.19 -14.71
N LYS A 27 -8.60 -1.37 -15.82
CA LYS A 27 -7.92 -0.28 -16.53
C LYS A 27 -8.88 0.86 -16.87
N ILE A 28 -10.05 0.54 -17.42
CA ILE A 28 -11.07 1.52 -17.82
C ILE A 28 -11.61 2.27 -16.60
N PHE A 29 -11.94 1.55 -15.52
CA PHE A 29 -12.46 2.15 -14.29
C PHE A 29 -11.41 3.01 -13.56
N ARG A 30 -10.13 2.61 -13.57
CA ARG A 30 -9.02 3.39 -13.03
C ARG A 30 -8.86 4.71 -13.80
N ILE A 31 -8.89 4.67 -15.13
CA ILE A 31 -8.83 5.89 -15.96
C ILE A 31 -10.02 6.81 -15.64
N GLY A 32 -11.25 6.27 -15.63
CA GLY A 32 -12.45 7.04 -15.31
C GLY A 32 -12.40 7.67 -13.92
N LEU A 33 -11.94 6.92 -12.91
CA LEU A 33 -11.75 7.42 -11.55
C LEU A 33 -10.70 8.53 -11.50
N GLY A 34 -9.63 8.41 -12.27
CA GLY A 34 -8.61 9.45 -12.38
C GLY A 34 -9.12 10.75 -12.99
N VAL A 35 -9.88 10.67 -14.08
CA VAL A 35 -10.53 11.84 -14.69
C VAL A 35 -11.49 12.49 -13.70
N PHE A 36 -12.19 11.68 -12.91
CA PHE A 36 -13.05 12.19 -11.84
C PHE A 36 -12.28 12.92 -10.73
N PHE A 37 -11.10 12.41 -10.32
CA PHE A 37 -10.21 13.11 -9.39
C PHE A 37 -9.72 14.45 -9.93
N LEU A 38 -9.37 14.52 -11.22
CA LEU A 38 -8.97 15.75 -11.89
C LEU A 38 -10.09 16.80 -11.85
N TYR A 39 -11.29 16.41 -12.28
CA TYR A 39 -12.47 17.28 -12.25
C TYR A 39 -12.78 17.77 -10.83
N TYR A 40 -12.70 16.86 -9.85
CA TYR A 40 -12.97 17.20 -8.46
C TYR A 40 -11.93 18.17 -7.90
N ALA A 41 -10.64 17.95 -8.17
CA ALA A 41 -9.60 18.87 -7.75
C ALA A 41 -9.74 20.24 -8.43
N TYR A 42 -10.05 20.28 -9.73
CA TYR A 42 -10.36 21.53 -10.43
C TYR A 42 -11.51 22.30 -9.74
N THR A 43 -12.58 21.61 -9.37
CA THR A 43 -13.71 22.20 -8.64
C THR A 43 -13.28 22.78 -7.29
N LEU A 44 -12.38 22.12 -6.57
CA LEU A 44 -11.85 22.64 -5.30
C LEU A 44 -10.95 23.87 -5.50
N ILE A 45 -10.11 23.86 -6.54
CA ILE A 45 -9.25 25.00 -6.90
C ILE A 45 -10.12 26.21 -7.26
N TYR A 46 -11.12 26.02 -8.13
CA TYR A 46 -12.05 27.08 -8.55
C TYR A 46 -12.76 27.72 -7.36
N ASN A 47 -13.21 26.90 -6.41
CA ASN A 47 -13.88 27.37 -5.19
C ASN A 47 -12.91 27.92 -4.12
N ARG A 48 -11.62 28.13 -4.44
CA ARG A 48 -10.56 28.59 -3.53
C ARG A 48 -10.45 27.79 -2.22
N LYS A 49 -10.79 26.50 -2.26
CA LYS A 49 -10.72 25.60 -1.09
C LYS A 49 -9.34 24.96 -0.92
N ILE A 50 -8.42 25.21 -1.85
CA ILE A 50 -7.04 24.74 -1.82
C ILE A 50 -6.13 25.96 -1.66
N SER A 51 -5.18 25.86 -0.73
CA SER A 51 -4.19 26.92 -0.52
C SER A 51 -3.25 27.06 -1.71
N PHE A 52 -2.77 28.28 -1.96
CA PHE A 52 -1.80 28.57 -3.02
C PHE A 52 -0.56 27.66 -2.95
N TYR A 53 -0.07 27.38 -1.74
CA TYR A 53 1.05 26.46 -1.50
C TYR A 53 0.79 25.05 -2.04
N ASN A 54 -0.42 24.51 -1.87
CA ASN A 54 -0.79 23.20 -2.41
C ASN A 54 -0.87 23.23 -3.95
N ILE A 55 -1.33 24.35 -4.54
CA ILE A 55 -1.35 24.54 -6.00
C ILE A 55 0.07 24.49 -6.57
N VAL A 56 1.03 25.19 -5.95
CA VAL A 56 2.44 25.16 -6.39
C VAL A 56 3.00 23.74 -6.35
N LYS A 57 2.71 22.96 -5.31
CA LYS A 57 3.15 21.55 -5.23
C LYS A 57 2.58 20.69 -6.34
N ILE A 58 1.31 20.87 -6.69
CA ILE A 58 0.68 20.16 -7.82
C ILE A 58 1.45 20.47 -9.11
N HIS A 59 1.71 21.75 -9.40
CA HIS A 59 2.43 22.14 -10.61
C HIS A 59 3.86 21.60 -10.65
N LEU A 60 4.59 21.65 -9.53
CA LEU A 60 5.93 21.04 -9.44
C LEU A 60 5.90 19.54 -9.75
N LEU A 61 4.87 18.83 -9.27
CA LEU A 61 4.74 17.40 -9.53
C LEU A 61 4.35 17.10 -10.98
N ILE A 62 3.48 17.92 -11.59
CA ILE A 62 3.16 17.84 -13.03
C ILE A 62 4.43 18.08 -13.86
N ILE A 63 5.22 19.11 -13.54
CA ILE A 63 6.48 19.40 -14.25
C ILE A 63 7.46 18.22 -14.10
N ALA A 64 7.61 17.68 -12.89
CA ALA A 64 8.47 16.53 -12.64
C ALA A 64 8.05 15.32 -13.49
N ILE A 65 6.74 15.09 -13.63
CA ILE A 65 6.19 14.04 -14.48
C ILE A 65 6.46 14.30 -15.96
N LEU A 66 6.24 15.53 -16.43
CA LEU A 66 6.53 15.90 -17.82
C LEU A 66 8.02 15.70 -18.15
N LEU A 67 8.93 16.00 -17.21
CA LEU A 67 10.36 15.74 -17.39
C LEU A 67 10.69 14.25 -17.51
N VAL A 68 10.02 13.38 -16.75
CA VAL A 68 10.17 11.91 -16.90
C VAL A 68 9.66 11.46 -18.27
N ILE A 69 8.53 12.00 -18.74
CA ILE A 69 7.97 11.69 -20.07
C ILE A 69 8.93 12.14 -21.19
N LEU A 70 9.41 13.38 -21.15
CA LEU A 70 10.28 13.96 -22.17
C LEU A 70 11.61 13.22 -22.33
N LYS A 71 12.08 12.53 -21.29
CA LYS A 71 13.30 11.70 -21.34
C LYS A 71 13.09 10.29 -21.90
N GLY A 72 11.93 10.05 -22.52
CA GLY A 72 11.60 8.75 -23.12
C GLY A 72 11.11 7.71 -22.11
N GLY A 73 10.90 8.09 -20.84
CA GLY A 73 10.33 7.23 -19.82
C GLY A 73 8.81 7.08 -19.89
N TYR A 74 8.18 7.30 -21.05
CA TYR A 74 6.72 7.29 -21.16
C TYR A 74 6.14 5.92 -20.79
N GLN A 75 5.27 5.91 -19.77
CA GLN A 75 4.59 4.71 -19.31
C GLN A 75 3.13 4.99 -18.96
N THR A 76 2.30 3.94 -19.10
CA THR A 76 0.91 3.95 -18.59
C THR A 76 0.85 4.18 -17.07
N SER A 77 1.88 3.80 -16.32
CA SER A 77 1.98 4.03 -14.88
C SER A 77 2.06 5.53 -14.54
N ILE A 78 2.68 6.35 -15.40
CA ILE A 78 2.80 7.80 -15.22
C ILE A 78 1.44 8.49 -15.31
N ILE A 79 0.58 8.02 -16.21
CA ILE A 79 -0.81 8.50 -16.29
C ILE A 79 -1.53 8.21 -14.97
N ASN A 80 -1.37 7.00 -14.42
CA ASN A 80 -1.95 6.68 -13.11
C ASN A 80 -1.40 7.57 -12.00
N ILE A 81 -0.11 7.89 -12.02
CA ILE A 81 0.49 8.85 -11.08
C ILE A 81 -0.20 10.20 -11.21
N LEU A 82 -0.25 10.80 -12.41
CA LEU A 82 -0.92 12.09 -12.66
C LEU A 82 -2.33 12.12 -12.11
N LEU A 83 -3.11 11.08 -12.40
CA LEU A 83 -4.49 10.94 -11.95
C LEU A 83 -4.59 10.85 -10.42
N CYS A 84 -3.61 10.21 -9.76
CA CYS A 84 -3.60 10.01 -8.31
C CYS A 84 -3.07 11.22 -7.53
N VAL A 85 -2.18 12.03 -8.10
CA VAL A 85 -1.60 13.23 -7.47
C VAL A 85 -2.71 14.11 -6.88
N PHE A 86 -3.73 14.38 -7.67
CA PHE A 86 -4.86 15.22 -7.25
C PHE A 86 -5.67 14.58 -6.12
N GLY A 87 -5.88 13.26 -6.16
CA GLY A 87 -6.57 12.52 -5.10
C GLY A 87 -5.86 12.60 -3.74
N VAL A 88 -4.53 12.60 -3.74
CA VAL A 88 -3.72 12.71 -2.53
C VAL A 88 -3.92 14.07 -1.83
N PHE A 89 -4.03 15.18 -2.57
CA PHE A 89 -4.33 16.51 -2.00
C PHE A 89 -5.78 16.60 -1.48
N VAL A 90 -6.71 16.07 -2.26
CA VAL A 90 -8.15 16.05 -1.97
C VAL A 90 -8.46 15.38 -0.63
N ILE A 91 -7.83 14.23 -0.35
CA ILE A 91 -8.12 13.44 0.85
C ILE A 91 -7.59 14.12 2.11
N LYS A 92 -6.50 14.89 1.99
CA LYS A 92 -5.92 15.64 3.10
C LYS A 92 -6.90 16.69 3.64
N ASP A 93 -7.50 17.48 2.75
CA ASP A 93 -8.28 18.68 3.12
C ASP A 93 -9.78 18.42 3.24
N SER A 94 -10.27 17.23 2.88
CA SER A 94 -11.69 16.93 3.00
C SER A 94 -12.09 16.40 4.39
N THR A 95 -13.13 17.03 4.95
CA THR A 95 -13.95 16.44 6.00
C THR A 95 -14.71 15.28 5.38
N ILE A 96 -14.18 14.07 5.53
CA ILE A 96 -14.92 12.84 5.20
C ILE A 96 -15.95 12.65 6.31
N TYR A 97 -17.06 13.40 6.25
CA TYR A 97 -18.15 13.13 7.16
C TYR A 97 -18.68 11.75 6.84
N ASN A 98 -18.61 10.90 7.87
CA ASN A 98 -19.37 9.69 8.13
C ASN A 98 -19.99 9.11 6.83
N TYR A 99 -19.41 8.04 6.29
CA TYR A 99 -19.98 7.27 5.18
C TYR A 99 -21.33 6.66 5.61
N LYS A 100 -22.36 7.49 5.82
CA LYS A 100 -23.63 7.17 6.50
C LYS A 100 -24.52 6.21 5.70
N ASP A 101 -24.11 5.85 4.50
CA ASP A 101 -24.87 4.91 3.69
C ASP A 101 -24.39 3.49 3.95
N GLU A 102 -24.74 3.02 5.13
CA GLU A 102 -24.46 1.67 5.58
C GLU A 102 -25.01 0.63 4.60
N ARG A 103 -26.08 0.94 3.87
CA ARG A 103 -26.69 0.00 2.91
C ARG A 103 -25.79 -0.23 1.71
N ILE A 104 -25.41 0.83 0.98
CA ILE A 104 -24.54 0.67 -0.21
C ILE A 104 -23.20 0.04 0.21
N PHE A 105 -22.61 0.51 1.30
CA PHE A 105 -21.35 -0.06 1.79
C PHE A 105 -21.50 -1.56 2.11
N LYS A 106 -22.58 -1.95 2.81
CA LYS A 106 -22.85 -3.36 3.14
C LYS A 106 -23.00 -4.22 1.88
N TYR A 107 -23.69 -3.74 0.85
CA TYR A 107 -23.81 -4.46 -0.42
C TYR A 107 -22.45 -4.63 -1.10
N LEU A 108 -21.69 -3.54 -1.26
CA LEU A 108 -20.36 -3.60 -1.87
C LEU A 108 -19.40 -4.49 -1.09
N TYR A 109 -19.48 -4.48 0.24
CA TYR A 109 -18.65 -5.31 1.10
C TYR A 109 -18.90 -6.80 0.89
N TYR A 110 -20.15 -7.25 0.92
CA TYR A 110 -20.47 -8.66 0.68
C TYR A 110 -20.22 -9.07 -0.78
N LEU A 111 -20.49 -8.18 -1.73
CA LEU A 111 -20.16 -8.40 -3.14
C LEU A 111 -18.64 -8.54 -3.36
N SER A 112 -17.83 -7.80 -2.59
CA SER A 112 -16.36 -7.95 -2.59
C SER A 112 -15.93 -9.33 -2.15
N ILE A 113 -16.49 -9.84 -1.04
CA ILE A 113 -16.20 -11.21 -0.57
C ILE A 113 -16.60 -12.23 -1.64
N PHE A 114 -17.82 -12.12 -2.16
CA PHE A 114 -18.32 -13.02 -3.19
C PHE A 114 -17.44 -13.00 -4.45
N SER A 115 -17.09 -11.81 -4.95
CA SER A 115 -16.21 -11.69 -6.11
C SER A 115 -14.82 -12.25 -5.85
N MET A 116 -14.20 -11.94 -4.71
CA MET A 116 -12.89 -12.50 -4.38
C MET A 116 -12.94 -14.04 -4.27
N ILE A 117 -14.02 -14.62 -3.74
CA ILE A 117 -14.21 -16.08 -3.74
C ILE A 117 -14.25 -16.61 -5.18
N LEU A 118 -15.06 -16.01 -6.06
CA LEU A 118 -15.11 -16.43 -7.47
C LEU A 118 -13.73 -16.31 -8.14
N GLN A 119 -13.02 -15.20 -7.91
CA GLN A 119 -11.68 -15.02 -8.44
C GLN A 119 -10.72 -16.12 -7.95
N LEU A 120 -10.73 -16.45 -6.66
CA LEU A 120 -9.91 -17.53 -6.10
C LEU A 120 -10.32 -18.91 -6.63
N LEU A 121 -11.56 -19.12 -7.07
CA LEU A 121 -11.98 -20.37 -7.69
C LEU A 121 -11.49 -20.49 -9.14
N PHE A 122 -11.53 -19.40 -9.92
CA PHE A 122 -11.24 -19.40 -11.35
C PHE A 122 -9.77 -19.13 -11.70
N PHE A 123 -9.08 -18.25 -10.97
CA PHE A 123 -7.72 -17.85 -11.32
C PHE A 123 -6.67 -18.71 -10.62
N ARG A 124 -5.62 -19.03 -11.38
CA ARG A 124 -4.45 -19.76 -10.90
C ARG A 124 -3.18 -19.00 -11.27
N SER A 125 -2.22 -18.98 -10.35
CA SER A 125 -0.85 -18.55 -10.61
C SER A 125 -0.12 -19.56 -11.52
N GLN A 126 1.04 -19.17 -12.04
CA GLN A 126 1.88 -20.06 -12.87
C GLN A 126 2.23 -21.37 -12.16
N ASP A 127 2.38 -21.34 -10.84
CA ASP A 127 2.68 -22.51 -10.00
C ASP A 127 1.40 -23.31 -9.62
N GLY A 128 0.24 -23.03 -10.25
CA GLY A 128 -1.02 -23.74 -10.00
C GLY A 128 -1.77 -23.34 -8.72
N ARG A 129 -1.25 -22.39 -7.93
CA ARG A 129 -1.92 -21.93 -6.69
C ARG A 129 -3.09 -21.00 -6.99
N PRO A 130 -4.19 -21.03 -6.20
CA PRO A 130 -5.24 -20.03 -6.27
C PRO A 130 -4.67 -18.61 -6.10
N ASN A 131 -5.16 -17.68 -6.90
CA ASN A 131 -4.85 -16.25 -6.76
C ASN A 131 -6.10 -15.41 -7.07
N LEU A 132 -6.08 -14.14 -6.69
CA LEU A 132 -6.99 -13.19 -7.32
C LEU A 132 -6.57 -13.05 -8.80
N SER A 133 -7.30 -12.28 -9.59
CA SER A 133 -6.94 -12.05 -11.01
C SER A 133 -5.58 -11.37 -11.24
N TYR A 134 -4.80 -11.16 -10.18
CA TYR A 134 -3.51 -10.47 -10.18
C TYR A 134 -2.36 -11.46 -9.97
N GLU A 135 -1.14 -10.97 -10.16
CA GLU A 135 0.07 -11.65 -9.69
C GLU A 135 -0.02 -11.96 -8.17
N ILE A 136 0.62 -13.03 -7.72
CA ILE A 136 0.37 -13.60 -6.38
C ILE A 136 0.74 -12.65 -5.23
N ASN A 137 1.81 -11.86 -5.38
CA ASN A 137 2.23 -10.89 -4.38
C ASN A 137 1.25 -9.70 -4.33
N LEU A 138 0.76 -9.25 -5.48
CA LEU A 138 -0.27 -8.21 -5.59
C LEU A 138 -1.63 -8.69 -5.05
N SER A 139 -2.00 -9.95 -5.31
CA SER A 139 -3.17 -10.60 -4.73
C SER A 139 -3.12 -10.58 -3.19
N GLY A 140 -1.95 -10.93 -2.62
CA GLY A 140 -1.72 -10.82 -1.18
C GLY A 140 -1.87 -9.39 -0.67
N ALA A 141 -1.38 -8.40 -1.42
CA ALA A 141 -1.46 -6.99 -1.04
C ALA A 141 -2.92 -6.51 -0.96
N TYR A 142 -3.76 -6.87 -1.93
CA TYR A 142 -5.17 -6.48 -1.93
C TYR A 142 -6.01 -7.24 -0.91
N LEU A 143 -5.70 -8.51 -0.66
CA LEU A 143 -6.28 -9.23 0.49
C LEU A 143 -5.92 -8.53 1.81
N PHE A 144 -4.69 -8.03 1.96
CA PHE A 144 -4.29 -7.29 3.15
C PHE A 144 -5.04 -5.95 3.28
N LEU A 145 -5.21 -5.20 2.17
CA LEU A 145 -6.04 -3.97 2.19
C LEU A 145 -7.50 -4.27 2.55
N PHE A 146 -8.06 -5.37 2.06
CA PHE A 146 -9.41 -5.80 2.41
C PHE A 146 -9.53 -6.26 3.88
N PHE A 147 -8.49 -6.90 4.42
CA PHE A 147 -8.39 -7.21 5.85
C PHE A 147 -8.41 -5.92 6.68
N LEU A 148 -7.59 -4.93 6.34
CA LEU A 148 -7.58 -3.63 7.03
C LEU A 148 -8.94 -2.94 6.97
N LEU A 149 -9.60 -2.95 5.80
CA LEU A 149 -10.96 -2.45 5.65
C LEU A 149 -11.94 -3.17 6.60
N SER A 150 -11.86 -4.51 6.67
CA SER A 150 -12.72 -5.33 7.53
C SER A 150 -12.51 -5.03 9.01
N VAL A 151 -11.26 -4.93 9.46
CA VAL A 151 -10.95 -4.59 10.86
C VAL A 151 -11.41 -3.18 11.21
N ILE A 152 -11.13 -2.20 10.32
CA ILE A 152 -11.57 -0.81 10.51
C ILE A 152 -13.10 -0.72 10.50
N THR A 153 -13.81 -1.57 9.79
CA THR A 153 -15.29 -1.58 9.76
C THR A 153 -15.92 -2.59 10.74
N LYS A 154 -15.10 -3.27 11.56
CA LYS A 154 -15.50 -4.29 12.54
C LYS A 154 -16.28 -5.47 11.93
N LYS A 155 -15.92 -5.88 10.72
CA LYS A 155 -16.58 -6.98 10.00
C LYS A 155 -15.74 -8.25 10.07
N ARG A 156 -15.99 -9.07 11.10
CA ARG A 156 -15.28 -10.33 11.33
C ARG A 156 -15.34 -11.32 10.16
N ILE A 157 -16.42 -11.32 9.39
CA ILE A 157 -16.59 -12.23 8.25
C ILE A 157 -15.45 -12.04 7.23
N GLY A 158 -15.12 -10.78 6.87
CA GLY A 158 -14.00 -10.53 5.95
C GLY A 158 -12.64 -10.80 6.57
N GLU A 159 -12.47 -10.59 7.87
CA GLU A 159 -11.23 -10.96 8.58
C GLU A 159 -10.97 -12.47 8.46
N LEU A 160 -11.98 -13.28 8.78
CA LEU A 160 -11.91 -14.74 8.67
C LEU A 160 -11.70 -15.20 7.23
N PHE A 161 -12.41 -14.58 6.29
CA PHE A 161 -12.23 -14.85 4.87
C PHE A 161 -10.79 -14.61 4.42
N VAL A 162 -10.18 -13.47 4.77
CA VAL A 162 -8.79 -13.18 4.38
C VAL A 162 -7.81 -14.15 5.04
N ILE A 163 -8.03 -14.52 6.30
CA ILE A 163 -7.20 -15.52 6.98
C ILE A 163 -7.28 -16.86 6.23
N ALA A 164 -8.49 -17.34 5.91
CA ALA A 164 -8.66 -18.57 5.13
C ALA A 164 -8.01 -18.47 3.73
N ALA A 165 -8.23 -17.36 3.02
CA ALA A 165 -7.61 -17.10 1.72
C ALA A 165 -6.07 -17.09 1.83
N SER A 166 -5.50 -16.54 2.90
CA SER A 166 -4.04 -16.47 3.07
C SER A 166 -3.38 -17.86 3.09
N PHE A 167 -4.06 -18.86 3.66
CA PHE A 167 -3.63 -20.26 3.62
C PHE A 167 -3.80 -20.88 2.24
N LEU A 168 -4.89 -20.56 1.52
CA LEU A 168 -5.10 -21.02 0.14
C LEU A 168 -4.04 -20.47 -0.84
N LEU A 169 -3.68 -19.19 -0.71
CA LEU A 169 -2.61 -18.57 -1.52
C LEU A 169 -1.20 -19.04 -1.10
N LEU A 170 -1.06 -19.64 0.09
CA LEU A 170 0.24 -19.92 0.74
C LEU A 170 1.13 -18.67 0.82
N SER A 171 0.54 -17.49 1.07
CA SER A 171 1.25 -16.21 1.07
C SER A 171 1.83 -15.89 2.46
N ARG A 172 3.11 -16.22 2.66
CA ARG A 172 3.85 -15.93 3.90
C ARG A 172 3.79 -14.45 4.29
N LEU A 173 3.92 -13.56 3.31
CA LEU A 173 3.98 -12.12 3.57
C LEU A 173 2.63 -11.57 4.01
N LEU A 174 1.52 -12.07 3.45
CA LEU A 174 0.18 -11.71 3.91
C LEU A 174 -0.03 -12.13 5.36
N ILE A 175 0.34 -13.37 5.69
CA ILE A 175 0.26 -13.89 7.07
C ILE A 175 1.12 -13.03 8.01
N PHE A 176 2.35 -12.73 7.60
CA PHE A 176 3.27 -11.89 8.36
C PHE A 176 2.69 -10.48 8.60
N ALA A 177 2.09 -9.86 7.58
CA ALA A 177 1.49 -8.53 7.69
C ALA A 177 0.28 -8.51 8.63
N ILE A 178 -0.55 -9.56 8.60
CA ILE A 178 -1.68 -9.74 9.54
C ILE A 178 -1.16 -9.92 10.98
N ALA A 179 -0.17 -10.78 11.18
CA ALA A 179 0.43 -10.98 12.50
C ALA A 179 1.02 -9.67 13.04
N LEU A 180 1.75 -8.95 12.20
CA LEU A 180 2.36 -7.67 12.51
C LEU A 180 1.32 -6.59 12.86
N TYR A 181 0.18 -6.56 12.15
CA TYR A 181 -0.95 -5.70 12.52
C TYR A 181 -1.37 -5.94 13.97
N TYR A 182 -1.61 -7.19 14.36
CA TYR A 182 -1.99 -7.52 15.73
C TYR A 182 -0.89 -7.21 16.75
N VAL A 183 0.38 -7.44 16.41
CA VAL A 183 1.52 -7.04 17.25
C VAL A 183 1.47 -5.53 17.51
N PHE A 184 1.33 -4.70 16.46
CA PHE A 184 1.24 -3.25 16.65
C PHE A 184 -0.01 -2.80 17.41
N ILE A 185 -1.13 -3.51 17.29
CA ILE A 185 -2.31 -3.26 18.12
C ILE A 185 -2.01 -3.47 19.62
N LEU A 186 -1.23 -4.49 19.96
CA LEU A 186 -0.82 -4.78 21.33
C LEU A 186 0.19 -3.76 21.86
N ILE A 187 1.24 -3.48 21.09
CA ILE A 187 2.36 -2.65 21.56
C ILE A 187 2.11 -1.14 21.45
N ARG A 188 1.18 -0.66 20.62
CA ARG A 188 0.96 0.78 20.39
C ARG A 188 0.71 1.62 21.65
N ASN A 189 0.18 0.99 22.71
CA ASN A 189 -0.05 1.63 24.00
C ASN A 189 1.22 1.73 24.85
N ILE A 190 2.19 0.84 24.61
CA ILE A 190 3.50 0.79 25.26
C ILE A 190 4.45 1.79 24.61
N ILE A 191 4.30 2.06 23.31
CA ILE A 191 5.12 3.03 22.57
C ILE A 191 5.06 4.42 23.25
N PRO A 192 6.21 4.96 23.70
CA PRO A 192 6.29 6.29 24.29
C PRO A 192 5.69 7.37 23.38
N LYS A 193 4.95 8.32 23.97
CA LYS A 193 4.34 9.44 23.20
C LYS A 193 5.39 10.26 22.45
N THR A 194 6.63 10.29 22.94
CA THR A 194 7.76 11.00 22.34
C THR A 194 8.10 10.49 20.94
N ILE A 195 7.92 9.20 20.65
CA ILE A 195 8.17 8.63 19.32
C ILE A 195 7.25 9.26 18.28
N PHE A 196 5.99 9.53 18.63
CA PHE A 196 5.03 10.18 17.73
C PHE A 196 5.25 11.69 17.56
N LYS A 197 6.21 12.28 18.26
CA LYS A 197 6.69 13.65 17.97
C LYS A 197 7.71 13.67 16.84
N ILE A 198 8.35 12.52 16.55
CA ILE A 198 9.28 12.37 15.45
C ILE A 198 8.48 12.34 14.15
N SER A 199 8.90 13.12 13.15
CA SER A 199 8.23 13.10 11.86
C SER A 199 8.37 11.73 11.20
N PHE A 200 7.28 11.25 10.59
CA PHE A 200 7.22 9.97 9.89
C PHE A 200 8.34 9.80 8.85
N LYS A 201 8.81 10.89 8.22
CA LYS A 201 9.92 10.84 7.27
C LYS A 201 11.20 10.27 7.88
N TYR A 202 11.52 10.65 9.13
CA TYR A 202 12.73 10.17 9.79
C TYR A 202 12.61 8.71 10.20
N VAL A 203 11.42 8.29 10.67
CA VAL A 203 11.14 6.89 11.01
C VAL A 203 11.24 6.01 9.75
N TYR A 204 10.63 6.44 8.66
CA TYR A 204 10.71 5.75 7.37
C TYR A 204 12.15 5.65 6.87
N SER A 205 12.89 6.76 6.86
CA SER A 205 14.30 6.77 6.42
C SER A 205 15.16 5.83 7.25
N LEU A 206 15.00 5.82 8.58
CA LEU A 206 15.72 4.90 9.46
C LEU A 206 15.42 3.44 9.11
N LEU A 207 14.14 3.10 8.90
CA LEU A 207 13.75 1.73 8.55
C LEU A 207 14.26 1.32 7.17
N VAL A 208 14.32 2.22 6.19
CA VAL A 208 14.95 1.97 4.89
C VAL A 208 16.45 1.70 5.05
N VAL A 209 17.16 2.47 5.87
CA VAL A 209 18.59 2.26 6.14
C VAL A 209 18.81 0.89 6.79
N VAL A 210 18.00 0.55 7.80
CA VAL A 210 18.06 -0.78 8.44
C VAL A 210 17.78 -1.88 7.41
N PHE A 211 16.81 -1.67 6.52
CA PHE A 211 16.53 -2.62 5.45
C PHE A 211 17.72 -2.78 4.49
N PHE A 212 18.39 -1.70 4.07
CA PHE A 212 19.57 -1.80 3.21
C PHE A 212 20.69 -2.60 3.88
N ILE A 213 20.97 -2.32 5.16
CA ILE A 213 21.95 -3.09 5.94
C ILE A 213 21.55 -4.56 5.99
N PHE A 214 20.26 -4.85 6.22
CA PHE A 214 19.74 -6.21 6.27
C PHE A 214 19.91 -6.97 4.93
N ASN A 215 19.75 -6.30 3.79
CA ASN A 215 19.97 -6.93 2.47
C ASN A 215 21.40 -7.48 2.35
N PHE A 216 22.42 -6.68 2.70
CA PHE A 216 23.81 -7.12 2.65
C PHE A 216 24.11 -8.18 3.73
N TRP A 217 23.63 -7.98 4.95
CA TRP A 217 23.80 -8.95 6.03
C TRP A 217 23.22 -10.32 5.64
N PHE A 218 22.02 -10.36 5.05
CA PHE A 218 21.40 -11.60 4.60
C PHE A 218 22.25 -12.31 3.54
N LEU A 219 22.75 -11.58 2.54
CA LEU A 219 23.55 -12.18 1.46
C LEU A 219 24.89 -12.76 1.94
N LEU A 220 25.49 -12.15 2.96
CA LEU A 220 26.76 -12.61 3.53
C LEU A 220 26.60 -13.84 4.44
N ASN A 221 25.45 -14.00 5.10
CA ASN A 221 25.27 -15.00 6.16
C ASN A 221 24.34 -16.16 5.77
N VAL A 222 23.56 -16.03 4.69
CA VAL A 222 22.57 -17.05 4.31
C VAL A 222 23.04 -17.86 3.11
N THR A 223 23.53 -19.06 3.38
CA THR A 223 23.81 -20.10 2.38
C THR A 223 22.52 -20.89 2.09
N ILE A 224 22.14 -20.99 0.82
CA ILE A 224 20.93 -21.72 0.38
C ILE A 224 21.33 -22.72 -0.69
N GLU A 225 20.92 -23.98 -0.54
CA GLU A 225 20.95 -24.99 -1.61
C GLU A 225 19.85 -24.67 -2.64
N SER A 226 20.22 -24.71 -3.92
CA SER A 226 19.73 -23.88 -5.02
C SER A 226 18.27 -24.03 -5.49
N ALA A 227 17.41 -24.84 -4.88
CA ALA A 227 16.10 -25.14 -5.45
C ALA A 227 14.98 -24.17 -4.99
N TYR A 228 14.28 -23.54 -5.96
CA TYR A 228 13.01 -22.85 -5.75
C TYR A 228 11.94 -23.90 -5.41
N LYS A 229 11.35 -23.84 -4.21
CA LYS A 229 10.33 -24.81 -3.74
C LYS A 229 8.92 -24.23 -3.83
N SER A 230 7.99 -25.00 -4.40
CA SER A 230 6.58 -24.64 -4.60
C SER A 230 5.61 -25.19 -3.53
N ASP A 231 6.08 -26.06 -2.65
CA ASP A 231 5.21 -26.94 -1.84
C ASP A 231 4.93 -26.39 -0.42
N THR A 232 4.22 -27.15 0.43
CA THR A 232 3.87 -26.75 1.80
C THR A 232 5.07 -26.48 2.70
N SER A 233 6.22 -27.11 2.40
CA SER A 233 7.53 -26.84 3.02
C SER A 233 7.99 -25.39 2.86
N ARG A 234 7.43 -24.67 1.88
CA ARG A 234 7.61 -23.23 1.73
C ARG A 234 7.18 -22.53 3.03
N VAL A 235 6.06 -22.86 3.66
CA VAL A 235 5.62 -22.12 4.86
C VAL A 235 6.62 -22.20 6.03
N THR A 236 7.41 -23.28 6.11
CA THR A 236 8.34 -23.54 7.22
C THR A 236 9.77 -23.07 6.99
N GLU A 237 10.24 -22.96 5.74
CA GLU A 237 11.60 -22.52 5.42
C GLU A 237 11.66 -21.01 5.09
N LEU A 238 12.36 -20.23 5.93
CA LEU A 238 12.56 -18.78 5.73
C LEU A 238 13.60 -18.45 4.64
N ASN A 239 14.54 -19.37 4.41
CA ASN A 239 15.64 -19.22 3.47
C ASN A 239 15.35 -20.02 2.19
N ASP A 240 14.81 -19.35 1.18
CA ASP A 240 14.60 -19.93 -0.15
C ASP A 240 15.29 -19.12 -1.25
N GLY A 241 15.49 -19.74 -2.42
CA GLY A 241 16.12 -19.09 -3.58
C GLY A 241 15.39 -17.81 -4.03
N SER A 242 14.09 -17.69 -3.76
CA SER A 242 13.30 -16.51 -4.09
C SER A 242 13.71 -15.30 -3.25
N ASN A 243 13.80 -15.47 -1.94
CA ASN A 243 14.25 -14.42 -1.02
C ASN A 243 15.70 -14.02 -1.31
N LYS A 244 16.60 -14.99 -1.55
CA LYS A 244 18.00 -14.70 -1.93
C LYS A 244 18.07 -13.87 -3.21
N LEU A 245 17.31 -14.21 -4.23
CA LEU A 245 17.27 -13.45 -5.48
C LEU A 245 16.78 -12.02 -5.25
N ARG A 246 15.73 -11.82 -4.44
CA ARG A 246 15.20 -10.49 -4.10
C ARG A 246 16.25 -9.62 -3.40
N PHE A 247 16.91 -10.15 -2.37
CA PHE A 247 17.94 -9.41 -1.64
C PHE A 247 19.18 -9.15 -2.50
N LEU A 248 19.54 -10.08 -3.40
CA LEU A 248 20.63 -9.90 -4.37
C LEU A 248 20.35 -8.74 -5.31
N ILE A 249 19.17 -8.72 -5.93
CA ILE A 249 18.77 -7.65 -6.86
C ILE A 249 18.76 -6.29 -6.15
N ASN A 250 18.12 -6.21 -4.99
CA ASN A 250 18.09 -4.98 -4.20
C ASN A 250 19.51 -4.50 -3.88
N SER A 251 20.42 -5.41 -3.48
CA SER A 251 21.82 -5.07 -3.18
C SER A 251 22.58 -4.57 -4.40
N LYS A 252 22.38 -5.19 -5.58
CA LYS A 252 22.97 -4.69 -6.84
C LYS A 252 22.52 -3.27 -7.15
N VAL A 253 21.23 -2.97 -7.01
CA VAL A 253 20.71 -1.60 -7.22
C VAL A 253 21.30 -0.62 -6.20
N ILE A 254 21.43 -1.02 -4.93
CA ILE A 254 22.06 -0.19 -3.90
C ILE A 254 23.54 0.09 -4.25
N MET A 255 24.29 -0.92 -4.70
CA MET A 255 25.67 -0.72 -5.17
C MET A 255 25.74 0.21 -6.38
N GLY A 256 24.84 0.02 -7.35
CA GLY A 256 24.73 0.89 -8.52
C GLY A 256 24.46 2.36 -8.14
N LEU A 257 23.62 2.59 -7.13
CA LEU A 257 23.28 3.93 -6.64
C LEU A 257 24.42 4.62 -5.89
N PHE A 258 25.05 3.93 -4.94
CA PHE A 258 25.95 4.58 -3.97
C PHE A 258 27.44 4.35 -4.26
N ILE A 259 27.79 3.26 -4.93
CA ILE A 259 29.19 2.87 -5.19
C ILE A 259 29.54 3.16 -6.64
N GLU A 260 28.83 2.54 -7.59
CA GLU A 260 29.11 2.69 -9.03
C GLU A 260 28.63 4.05 -9.57
N LYS A 261 27.69 4.69 -8.85
CA LYS A 261 27.11 6.01 -9.18
C LYS A 261 26.55 6.05 -10.60
N ASP A 262 25.75 5.05 -10.94
CA ASP A 262 25.13 4.94 -12.25
C ASP A 262 24.23 6.17 -12.55
N GLU A 263 24.64 6.97 -13.53
CA GLU A 263 24.00 8.25 -13.83
C GLU A 263 22.55 8.10 -14.29
N LYS A 264 22.19 6.95 -14.87
CA LYS A 264 20.81 6.69 -15.33
C LYS A 264 19.82 6.69 -14.16
N PHE A 265 20.24 6.33 -12.95
CA PHE A 265 19.37 6.42 -11.76
C PHE A 265 18.94 7.84 -11.42
N LYS A 266 19.57 8.89 -11.97
CA LYS A 266 19.13 10.28 -11.80
C LYS A 266 17.74 10.53 -12.36
N PHE A 267 17.47 9.97 -13.54
CA PHE A 267 16.21 10.17 -14.27
C PHE A 267 15.44 8.88 -14.53
N GLY A 268 15.96 7.74 -14.07
CA GLY A 268 15.36 6.42 -14.21
C GLY A 268 15.70 5.75 -15.54
N TYR A 269 15.49 4.45 -15.57
CA TYR A 269 15.64 3.59 -16.75
C TYR A 269 14.36 3.48 -17.57
N GLY A 270 13.25 4.07 -17.11
CA GLY A 270 11.94 3.85 -17.71
C GLY A 270 11.40 2.46 -17.38
N GLN A 271 10.63 1.85 -18.28
CA GLN A 271 9.89 0.63 -17.97
C GLN A 271 10.81 -0.58 -17.86
N VAL A 272 11.09 -0.97 -16.61
CA VAL A 272 11.95 -2.11 -16.31
C VAL A 272 11.17 -3.42 -16.18
N SER A 273 9.85 -3.34 -15.97
CA SER A 273 9.00 -4.53 -15.87
C SER A 273 9.16 -5.43 -17.10
N LYS A 274 9.36 -6.73 -16.87
CA LYS A 274 9.53 -7.76 -17.91
C LYS A 274 10.68 -7.53 -18.91
N GLY A 275 11.76 -6.86 -18.49
CA GLY A 275 12.95 -6.71 -19.33
C GLY A 275 12.80 -5.73 -20.49
N LEU A 276 11.79 -4.86 -20.44
CA LEU A 276 11.55 -3.84 -21.47
C LEU A 276 12.63 -2.75 -21.55
N SER A 277 13.52 -2.69 -20.56
CA SER A 277 14.76 -1.91 -20.59
C SER A 277 15.94 -2.87 -20.73
N GLU A 278 16.46 -3.02 -21.95
CA GLU A 278 17.62 -3.88 -22.25
C GLU A 278 18.87 -3.41 -21.50
N GLU A 279 19.10 -2.10 -21.44
CA GLU A 279 20.20 -1.49 -20.71
C GLU A 279 20.14 -1.84 -19.22
N TYR A 280 18.98 -1.69 -18.58
CA TYR A 280 18.84 -2.09 -17.18
C TYR A 280 19.02 -3.60 -17.00
N SER A 281 18.39 -4.41 -17.85
CA SER A 281 18.37 -5.86 -17.71
C SER A 281 19.76 -6.46 -17.90
N SER A 282 20.57 -5.90 -18.80
CA SER A 282 21.97 -6.31 -18.98
C SER A 282 22.83 -6.07 -17.73
N LYS A 283 22.58 -4.98 -17.00
CA LYS A 283 23.39 -4.60 -15.84
C LYS A 283 22.88 -5.18 -14.51
N TYR A 284 21.57 -5.13 -14.28
CA TYR A 284 20.95 -5.46 -12.99
C TYR A 284 20.03 -6.69 -13.04
N THR A 285 19.81 -7.26 -14.23
CA THR A 285 19.08 -8.51 -14.49
C THR A 285 17.58 -8.44 -14.27
N LEU A 286 17.11 -7.99 -13.10
CA LEU A 286 15.71 -8.03 -12.70
C LEU A 286 15.34 -6.81 -11.87
N MET A 287 14.04 -6.47 -11.86
CA MET A 287 13.47 -5.36 -11.10
C MET A 287 13.58 -5.61 -9.57
N PRO A 288 13.89 -4.58 -8.76
CA PRO A 288 13.99 -4.71 -7.32
C PRO A 288 12.63 -4.95 -6.67
N HIS A 289 12.62 -5.69 -5.57
CA HIS A 289 11.40 -6.06 -4.84
C HIS A 289 11.26 -5.17 -3.61
N ASN A 290 11.26 -3.86 -3.84
CA ASN A 290 11.16 -2.83 -2.82
C ASN A 290 10.62 -1.56 -3.47
N GLU A 291 9.58 -0.96 -2.91
CA GLU A 291 8.93 0.22 -3.50
C GLU A 291 9.92 1.37 -3.77
N LEU A 292 10.84 1.65 -2.84
CA LEU A 292 11.81 2.74 -3.00
C LEU A 292 12.77 2.47 -4.13
N LEU A 293 13.43 1.32 -4.12
CA LEU A 293 14.40 0.96 -5.15
C LEU A 293 13.73 0.85 -6.51
N ASP A 294 12.53 0.29 -6.58
CA ASP A 294 11.73 0.22 -7.80
C ASP A 294 11.41 1.61 -8.36
N SER A 295 10.96 2.51 -7.49
CA SER A 295 10.66 3.89 -7.87
C SER A 295 11.89 4.63 -8.41
N VAL A 296 13.05 4.43 -7.79
CA VAL A 296 14.32 5.03 -8.24
C VAL A 296 14.77 4.43 -9.56
N VAL A 297 14.67 3.11 -9.72
CA VAL A 297 15.02 2.42 -10.96
C VAL A 297 14.14 2.91 -12.11
N GLU A 298 12.83 2.97 -11.90
CA GLU A 298 11.87 3.26 -12.96
C GLU A 298 11.78 4.76 -13.29
N PHE A 299 11.67 5.62 -12.27
CA PHE A 299 11.41 7.06 -12.45
C PHE A 299 12.59 7.97 -12.10
N GLY A 300 13.65 7.41 -11.51
CA GLY A 300 14.82 8.16 -11.06
C GLY A 300 14.68 8.71 -9.65
N TYR A 301 15.83 8.93 -8.99
CA TYR A 301 15.84 9.45 -7.63
C TYR A 301 15.36 10.90 -7.54
N VAL A 302 15.51 11.72 -8.59
CA VAL A 302 15.02 13.12 -8.59
C VAL A 302 13.51 13.15 -8.46
N PHE A 303 12.81 12.39 -9.31
CA PHE A 303 11.35 12.29 -9.26
C PHE A 303 10.87 11.67 -7.95
N THR A 304 11.54 10.60 -7.51
CA THR A 304 11.22 9.90 -6.28
C THR A 304 11.30 10.86 -5.07
N ILE A 305 12.38 11.65 -4.95
CA ILE A 305 12.55 12.65 -3.88
C ILE A 305 11.43 13.71 -3.89
N ILE A 306 10.99 14.16 -5.07
CA ILE A 306 9.87 15.11 -5.19
C ILE A 306 8.58 14.48 -4.64
N CYS A 307 8.32 13.21 -4.98
CA CYS A 307 7.18 12.46 -4.43
C CYS A 307 7.29 12.32 -2.90
N PHE A 308 8.48 12.04 -2.36
CA PHE A 308 8.72 12.01 -0.91
C PHE A 308 8.30 13.33 -0.23
N ILE A 309 8.78 14.47 -0.75
CA ILE A 309 8.46 15.79 -0.19
C ILE A 309 6.95 16.05 -0.18
N PHE A 310 6.25 15.53 -1.18
CA PHE A 310 4.81 15.69 -1.31
C PHE A 310 4.01 14.78 -0.38
N VAL A 311 4.33 13.48 -0.36
CA VAL A 311 3.51 12.45 0.28
C VAL A 311 3.73 12.35 1.79
N PHE A 312 4.98 12.51 2.26
CA PHE A 312 5.30 12.35 3.69
C PHE A 312 4.56 13.29 4.64
N PRO A 313 4.36 14.58 4.31
CA PRO A 313 3.54 15.46 5.14
C PRO A 313 2.13 14.92 5.41
N ILE A 314 1.57 14.14 4.49
CA ILE A 314 0.23 13.55 4.62
C ILE A 314 0.27 12.36 5.57
N TYR A 315 1.18 11.42 5.36
CA TYR A 315 1.37 10.29 6.28
C TYR A 315 1.73 10.72 7.70
N ASN A 316 2.46 11.83 7.84
CA ASN A 316 2.78 12.42 9.14
C ASN A 316 1.53 12.77 9.96
N THR A 317 0.42 13.15 9.32
CA THR A 317 -0.86 13.43 10.02
C THR A 317 -1.49 12.17 10.62
N PHE A 318 -1.20 11.01 10.02
CA PHE A 318 -1.71 9.71 10.46
C PHE A 318 -0.70 8.93 11.32
N PHE A 319 0.55 9.40 11.43
CA PHE A 319 1.57 8.80 12.26
C PHE A 319 1.34 9.13 13.75
N ASN A 320 0.38 8.42 14.33
CA ASN A 320 0.02 8.52 15.72
C ASN A 320 -0.22 7.10 16.30
N ARG A 321 -0.50 7.02 17.61
CA ARG A 321 -0.75 5.75 18.31
C ARG A 321 -1.78 4.85 17.64
N LYS A 322 -2.79 5.41 16.96
CA LYS A 322 -3.83 4.62 16.30
C LYS A 322 -3.41 4.19 14.89
N GLY A 323 -2.83 5.12 14.12
CA GLY A 323 -2.44 4.88 12.73
C GLY A 323 -1.22 3.97 12.60
N VAL A 324 -0.35 3.90 13.60
CA VAL A 324 0.88 3.08 13.56
C VAL A 324 0.59 1.60 13.29
N ALA A 325 -0.53 1.07 13.78
CA ALA A 325 -0.92 -0.31 13.55
C ALA A 325 -1.31 -0.62 12.11
N ILE A 326 -1.67 0.39 11.33
CA ILE A 326 -1.95 0.26 9.89
C ILE A 326 -0.68 0.58 9.08
N LEU A 327 0.02 1.66 9.44
CA LEU A 327 1.17 2.16 8.70
C LEU A 327 2.36 1.20 8.73
N MET A 328 2.70 0.63 9.89
CA MET A 328 3.92 -0.19 10.00
C MET A 328 3.83 -1.53 9.25
N PRO A 329 2.71 -2.28 9.31
CA PRO A 329 2.55 -3.47 8.47
C PRO A 329 2.62 -3.18 6.98
N LEU A 330 1.96 -2.13 6.50
CA LEU A 330 2.01 -1.72 5.10
C LEU A 330 3.43 -1.33 4.69
N PHE A 331 4.16 -0.62 5.54
CA PHE A 331 5.53 -0.19 5.27
C PHE A 331 6.47 -1.40 5.15
N LEU A 332 6.38 -2.37 6.07
CA LEU A 332 7.17 -3.60 5.97
C LEU A 332 6.78 -4.42 4.74
N TYR A 333 5.51 -4.39 4.34
CA TYR A 333 5.04 -4.98 3.09
C TYR A 333 5.73 -4.35 1.86
N SER A 334 5.81 -3.02 1.79
CA SER A 334 6.44 -2.31 0.66
C SER A 334 7.97 -2.30 0.68
N LEU A 335 8.59 -2.67 1.82
CA LEU A 335 10.02 -2.94 1.85
C LEU A 335 10.39 -4.27 1.18
N ILE A 336 9.52 -5.28 1.31
CA ILE A 336 9.78 -6.66 0.84
C ILE A 336 9.19 -6.92 -0.56
N LEU A 337 8.25 -6.08 -1.00
CA LEU A 337 7.64 -6.14 -2.33
C LEU A 337 7.59 -4.77 -3.00
N TRP A 338 7.47 -4.76 -4.33
CA TRP A 338 7.38 -3.53 -5.15
C TRP A 338 6.03 -2.79 -5.05
N VAL A 339 5.18 -3.07 -4.06
CA VAL A 339 3.83 -2.48 -4.01
C VAL A 339 3.89 -1.01 -3.62
N ARG A 340 3.24 -0.15 -4.41
CA ARG A 340 3.28 1.32 -4.29
C ARG A 340 2.32 1.83 -3.22
N PHE A 341 2.72 1.74 -1.96
CA PHE A 341 1.90 2.17 -0.83
C PHE A 341 2.30 3.52 -0.26
N PHE A 342 3.56 3.98 -0.37
CA PHE A 342 4.04 5.11 0.44
C PHE A 342 4.72 6.23 -0.32
N ILE A 343 5.37 5.95 -1.44
CA ILE A 343 6.23 6.94 -2.11
C ILE A 343 5.54 7.51 -3.32
N ILE A 344 5.15 6.64 -4.25
CA ILE A 344 4.62 7.03 -5.54
C ILE A 344 3.09 7.12 -5.46
N PRO A 345 2.48 8.27 -5.79
CA PRO A 345 1.02 8.39 -5.81
C PRO A 345 0.38 7.28 -6.66
N SER A 346 -0.48 6.50 -6.02
CA SER A 346 -1.15 5.35 -6.60
C SER A 346 -2.59 5.27 -6.07
N PHE A 347 -3.44 4.51 -6.75
CA PHE A 347 -4.81 4.29 -6.26
C PHE A 347 -4.81 3.54 -4.92
N GLU A 348 -3.83 2.67 -4.73
CA GLU A 348 -3.59 1.91 -3.51
C GLU A 348 -3.25 2.84 -2.34
N MET A 349 -2.34 3.79 -2.57
CA MET A 349 -1.99 4.84 -1.61
C MET A 349 -3.24 5.67 -1.24
N ILE A 350 -4.03 6.11 -2.23
CA ILE A 350 -5.28 6.84 -2.01
C ILE A 350 -6.25 6.04 -1.13
N PHE A 351 -6.40 4.73 -1.38
CA PHE A 351 -7.25 3.87 -0.57
C PHE A 351 -6.72 3.72 0.86
N ILE A 352 -5.41 3.57 1.05
CA ILE A 352 -4.79 3.57 2.39
C ILE A 352 -5.07 4.87 3.14
N LEU A 353 -4.97 6.02 2.48
CA LEU A 353 -5.30 7.32 3.08
C LEU A 353 -6.78 7.38 3.52
N TYR A 354 -7.71 6.82 2.74
CA TYR A 354 -9.10 6.66 3.17
C TYR A 354 -9.23 5.79 4.42
N LEU A 355 -8.56 4.63 4.47
CA LEU A 355 -8.58 3.75 5.64
C LEU A 355 -8.04 4.45 6.90
N LEU A 356 -6.92 5.16 6.78
CA LEU A 356 -6.33 5.92 7.89
C LEU A 356 -7.25 7.04 8.38
N LYS A 357 -7.89 7.75 7.45
CA LYS A 357 -8.87 8.80 7.79
C LYS A 357 -10.08 8.22 8.53
N ILE A 358 -10.67 7.13 8.04
CA ILE A 358 -11.77 6.42 8.73
C ILE A 358 -11.34 5.99 10.14
N ASN A 359 -10.13 5.45 10.28
CA ASN A 359 -9.61 5.03 11.58
C ASN A 359 -9.42 6.22 12.55
N SER A 360 -9.06 7.40 12.04
CA SER A 360 -8.87 8.61 12.86
C SER A 360 -10.17 9.22 13.38
N LEU A 361 -11.25 9.20 12.59
CA LEU A 361 -12.54 9.86 12.88
C LEU A 361 -13.40 9.18 13.95
N LYS A 362 -13.05 7.97 14.39
CA LYS A 362 -13.87 7.18 15.32
C LYS A 362 -14.07 7.76 16.73
N ASP A 363 -13.36 8.85 17.08
CA ASP A 363 -13.38 9.43 18.44
C ASP A 363 -13.94 10.86 18.52
N GLU A 364 -14.41 11.48 17.44
CA GLU A 364 -15.31 12.63 17.61
C GLU A 364 -16.66 12.09 18.10
N LYS A 365 -16.98 12.39 19.36
CA LYS A 365 -18.18 11.96 20.10
C LYS A 365 -19.40 11.81 19.17
N ASN A 366 -19.95 10.59 19.12
CA ASN A 366 -21.08 10.10 18.29
C ASN A 366 -20.71 9.30 17.03
N SER A 367 -19.89 8.25 17.15
CA SER A 367 -19.96 7.14 16.19
C SER A 367 -20.89 6.04 16.71
N ILE A 368 -22.00 5.82 15.99
CA ILE A 368 -23.06 4.83 16.24
C ILE A 368 -22.53 3.37 16.11
N PHE A 369 -21.22 3.16 15.95
CA PHE A 369 -20.56 1.85 15.84
C PHE A 369 -20.13 1.26 17.20
N SER A 370 -20.77 1.66 18.30
CA SER A 370 -20.58 1.11 19.64
C SER A 370 -21.35 -0.20 19.87
N SER A 371 -21.21 -1.19 18.99
CA SER A 371 -21.44 -2.58 19.37
C SER A 371 -20.11 -3.25 19.73
N GLN A 372 -19.85 -3.22 21.04
CA GLN A 372 -19.19 -4.22 21.87
C GLN A 372 -18.03 -5.04 21.26
N HIS A 373 -16.81 -4.75 21.72
CA HIS A 373 -15.76 -5.76 21.86
C HIS A 373 -16.16 -6.77 22.96
N THR A 374 -16.88 -7.83 22.60
CA THR A 374 -17.11 -9.01 23.46
C THR A 374 -16.04 -10.06 23.19
N PHE A 375 -14.86 -9.88 23.80
CA PHE A 375 -13.93 -11.00 24.06
C PHE A 375 -13.20 -10.80 25.40
N TRP A 376 -12.88 -9.56 25.77
CA TRP A 376 -12.22 -9.25 27.04
C TRP A 376 -13.15 -8.99 28.23
N ARG A 377 -14.48 -9.06 28.04
CA ARG A 377 -15.46 -8.89 29.13
C ARG A 377 -15.95 -10.19 29.76
N TRP A 378 -15.57 -11.34 29.19
CA TRP A 378 -16.01 -12.66 29.69
C TRP A 378 -15.14 -13.19 30.85
N ARG A 379 -13.98 -12.58 31.12
CA ARG A 379 -13.11 -12.97 32.24
C ARG A 379 -13.22 -12.11 33.51
N ARG A 380 -14.07 -11.07 33.52
CA ARG A 380 -14.28 -10.22 34.71
C ARG A 380 -15.67 -10.29 35.33
N LYS A 381 -16.62 -11.02 34.71
CA LYS A 381 -17.96 -11.24 35.32
C LYS A 381 -18.11 -12.60 36.02
N SER A 382 -17.12 -13.48 35.91
CA SER A 382 -17.11 -14.81 36.53
C SER A 382 -16.23 -14.91 37.78
N CYS A 383 -15.62 -13.80 38.25
CA CYS A 383 -14.85 -13.76 39.51
C CYS A 383 -15.37 -12.69 40.50
N SER A 384 -16.64 -12.30 40.41
CA SER A 384 -17.28 -11.39 41.38
C SER A 384 -18.65 -11.88 41.83
N GLN A 385 -18.89 -13.19 41.77
CA GLN A 385 -20.04 -13.87 42.39
C GLN A 385 -19.61 -15.04 43.29
N LEU A 386 -18.34 -15.07 43.68
CA LEU A 386 -17.81 -15.93 44.73
C LEU A 386 -16.82 -15.09 45.53
N ILE A 387 -17.36 -14.33 46.48
CA ILE A 387 -16.86 -13.97 47.82
C ILE A 387 -18.03 -13.26 48.52
#